data_AF-A0AA38CE92-F1
#
_entry.id   AF-A0AA38CE92-F1
#
_cell.length_a   1.000
_cell.length_b   1.000
_cell.length_c   1.000
_cell.angle_alpha   90.00
_cell.angle_beta   90.00
_cell.angle_gamma   90.00
#
_symmetry.space_group_name_H-M   'P 1'
#
loop_
_entity.id
_entity.type
_entity.pdbx_description
1 polymer ?
#
loop_
_entity_poly.entity_id
_entity_poly.type
_entity_poly.pdbx_seq_one_letter_code
_entity_poly.pdbx_strand_id
1 'polypeptide(L)'
;MIEEAPPEWQDKFLSYKQLKKRLKLLSPGVEQREAEAEEKAEVKDDGEAEGEAESGAKEASEGRRKRRRIETQGVGEGTSGSSTNGYGIDLGNFNYNLTVEEADFIQLLNPELEKFNLFFMEKEEEYIIRQKEVQERIARVKDTYGPSGACPSKANYKHDMINVRKDIVNFHGEMVLLENYSVLNYTGLVKILKKYDKRRGGCLRLAFIQKVLEEPFFRMELLYKLVKECEESIEHLFAKEEEEEELEAVYAGEDQGMYRSTLAALRSMREMRKGSSTYTALSLPPLHDNPSGSTVFTPPIFPQG
;
A
#
# COMPACT_ATOMS: atom_id res chain seq x y z
N MET A 1 14.08 8.65 -4.12
CA MET A 1 12.73 8.35 -3.62
C MET A 1 12.54 8.84 -2.19
N ILE A 2 13.02 8.19 -1.11
CA ILE A 2 12.88 8.80 0.24
C ILE A 2 13.71 10.09 0.35
N GLU A 3 14.88 10.13 -0.29
CA GLU A 3 15.75 11.33 -0.38
C GLU A 3 15.19 12.46 -1.25
N GLU A 4 14.09 12.22 -1.99
CA GLU A 4 13.36 13.24 -2.76
C GLU A 4 12.16 13.81 -1.99
N ALA A 5 11.82 13.23 -0.83
CA ALA A 5 10.76 13.74 0.03
C ALA A 5 11.24 14.94 0.86
N PRO A 6 10.35 15.90 1.19
CA PRO A 6 10.67 17.00 2.09
C PRO A 6 11.29 16.52 3.41
N PRO A 7 12.29 17.22 3.97
CA PRO A 7 12.95 16.84 5.21
C PRO A 7 11.97 16.48 6.36
N GLU A 8 10.88 17.24 6.47
CA GLU A 8 9.80 17.08 7.44
C GLU A 8 8.98 15.78 7.32
N TRP A 9 9.09 15.04 6.21
CA TRP A 9 8.39 13.75 6.01
C TRP A 9 9.32 12.54 6.24
N GLN A 10 10.63 12.74 6.39
CA GLN A 10 11.61 11.64 6.38
C GLN A 10 11.48 10.68 7.56
N ASP A 11 11.05 11.15 8.73
CA ASP A 11 10.79 10.32 9.92
C ASP A 11 9.46 9.56 9.83
N LYS A 12 8.52 10.03 9.00
CA LYS A 12 7.18 9.44 8.81
C LYS A 12 7.21 8.14 8.02
N PHE A 13 8.15 8.00 7.08
CA PHE A 13 8.33 6.77 6.30
C PHE A 13 8.68 5.54 7.16
N LEU A 14 8.39 4.36 6.62
CA LEU A 14 8.68 3.06 7.21
C LEU A 14 10.15 2.94 7.65
N SER A 15 10.37 2.58 8.91
CA SER A 15 11.67 2.33 9.53
C SER A 15 12.33 1.03 9.03
N TYR A 16 12.35 0.80 7.71
CA TYR A 16 12.71 -0.47 7.07
C TYR A 16 14.09 -0.99 7.48
N LYS A 17 15.06 -0.10 7.70
CA LYS A 17 16.40 -0.46 8.21
C LYS A 17 16.32 -1.05 9.63
N GLN A 18 15.50 -0.46 10.51
CA GLN A 18 15.29 -0.93 11.88
C GLN A 18 14.52 -2.25 11.92
N LEU A 19 13.41 -2.35 11.17
CA LEU A 19 12.64 -3.59 11.06
C LEU A 19 13.48 -4.73 10.49
N LYS A 20 14.29 -4.48 9.45
CA LYS A 20 15.23 -5.47 8.89
C LYS A 20 16.28 -5.91 9.92
N LYS A 21 16.70 -5.03 10.85
CA LYS A 21 17.60 -5.37 11.97
C LYS A 21 16.90 -6.21 13.03
N ARG A 22 15.73 -5.80 13.52
CA ARG A 22 14.93 -6.57 14.49
C ARG A 22 14.57 -7.96 13.96
N LEU A 23 14.18 -8.06 12.68
CA LEU A 23 13.93 -9.33 11.99
C LEU A 23 15.16 -10.25 11.87
N LYS A 24 16.40 -9.76 12.08
CA LYS A 24 17.60 -10.63 12.21
C LYS A 24 17.82 -11.16 13.62
N LEU A 25 17.21 -10.52 14.63
CA LEU A 25 17.31 -10.91 16.04
C LEU A 25 16.19 -11.86 16.46
N LEU A 26 15.03 -11.78 15.80
CA LEU A 26 14.04 -12.86 15.82
C LEU A 26 14.72 -14.12 15.25
N SER A 27 14.84 -15.17 16.09
CA SER A 27 15.56 -16.42 15.85
C SER A 27 15.41 -16.99 14.42
N PRO A 28 16.40 -17.71 13.87
CA PRO A 28 16.13 -18.57 12.71
C PRO A 28 15.01 -19.57 13.05
N GLY A 29 14.13 -19.82 12.09
CA GLY A 29 12.93 -20.63 12.28
C GLY A 29 13.24 -22.08 12.65
N VAL A 30 12.27 -22.76 13.26
CA VAL A 30 12.43 -24.16 13.71
C VAL A 30 12.82 -25.07 12.55
N GLU A 31 12.23 -24.89 11.36
CA GLU A 31 12.60 -25.61 10.12
C GLU A 31 14.09 -25.51 9.77
N GLN A 32 14.75 -24.37 10.00
CA GLN A 32 16.19 -24.25 9.78
C GLN A 32 17.00 -24.99 10.86
N ARG A 33 16.48 -25.08 12.08
CA ARG A 33 17.12 -25.84 13.17
C ARG A 33 16.92 -27.33 12.99
N GLU A 34 15.79 -27.77 12.45
CA GLU A 34 15.51 -29.16 12.12
C GLU A 34 16.37 -29.59 10.94
N ALA A 35 16.41 -28.83 9.85
CA ALA A 35 17.32 -29.12 8.72
C ALA A 35 18.80 -29.09 9.14
N GLU A 36 19.26 -28.10 9.91
CA GLU A 36 20.63 -28.06 10.43
C GLU A 36 20.91 -29.10 11.53
N ALA A 37 19.89 -29.72 12.12
CA ALA A 37 20.03 -30.81 13.09
C ALA A 37 20.02 -32.18 12.42
N GLU A 38 19.23 -32.37 11.37
CA GLU A 38 19.29 -33.54 10.50
C GLU A 38 20.65 -33.60 9.77
N GLU A 39 21.10 -32.48 9.16
CA GLU A 39 22.43 -32.38 8.53
C GLU A 39 23.58 -32.66 9.53
N LYS A 40 23.43 -32.25 10.80
CA LYS A 40 24.42 -32.56 11.86
C LYS A 40 24.25 -33.93 12.52
N ALA A 41 23.13 -34.61 12.30
CA ALA A 41 22.90 -35.98 12.75
C ALA A 41 23.45 -36.98 11.73
N GLU A 42 23.22 -36.77 10.44
CA GLU A 42 23.78 -37.60 9.35
C GLU A 42 25.32 -37.59 9.36
N VAL A 43 25.96 -36.43 9.55
CA VAL A 43 27.43 -36.28 9.61
C VAL A 43 28.08 -36.99 10.83
N LYS A 44 27.29 -37.62 11.70
CA LYS A 44 27.76 -38.27 12.93
C LYS A 44 27.68 -39.79 12.94
N ASP A 45 27.16 -40.43 11.89
CA ASP A 45 26.94 -41.88 11.82
C ASP A 45 28.02 -42.65 11.01
N ASP A 46 28.82 -41.96 10.18
CA ASP A 46 29.91 -42.53 9.35
C ASP A 46 31.17 -42.91 10.18
N GLY A 47 30.99 -43.70 11.24
CA GLY A 47 31.93 -43.75 12.36
C GLY A 47 32.23 -45.09 13.03
N GLU A 48 31.78 -46.25 12.53
CA GLU A 48 32.39 -47.57 12.80
C GLU A 48 31.73 -48.71 11.99
N ALA A 49 32.47 -49.33 11.06
CA ALA A 49 31.98 -50.49 10.28
C ALA A 49 33.09 -51.48 9.87
N GLU A 50 33.18 -52.60 10.59
CA GLU A 50 33.81 -53.88 10.21
C GLU A 50 33.02 -54.97 10.98
N GLY A 51 32.61 -56.17 10.52
CA GLY A 51 32.53 -56.90 9.24
C GLY A 51 31.59 -58.13 9.49
N GLU A 52 31.22 -59.07 8.59
CA GLU A 52 31.50 -59.37 7.18
C GLU A 52 30.30 -60.17 6.58
N ALA A 53 30.42 -60.64 5.32
CA ALA A 53 29.82 -61.85 4.70
C ALA A 53 28.30 -62.21 4.93
N GLU A 54 27.47 -62.10 3.88
CA GLU A 54 26.96 -63.23 3.02
C GLU A 54 26.01 -64.23 3.72
N SER A 55 24.88 -64.71 3.15
CA SER A 55 24.31 -64.66 1.79
C SER A 55 22.80 -65.03 1.87
N GLY A 56 22.03 -64.94 0.77
CA GLY A 56 20.82 -65.79 0.61
C GLY A 56 19.48 -65.15 0.22
N ALA A 57 19.11 -65.35 -1.05
CA ALA A 57 17.78 -65.67 -1.61
C ALA A 57 16.49 -64.84 -1.29
N LYS A 58 15.81 -64.51 -2.40
CA LYS A 58 14.46 -63.98 -2.62
C LYS A 58 13.30 -64.70 -1.87
N GLU A 59 12.30 -63.94 -1.43
CA GLU A 59 10.86 -64.00 -1.83
C GLU A 59 10.08 -62.89 -1.06
N ALA A 60 9.36 -61.98 -1.72
CA ALA A 60 8.00 -62.05 -2.26
C ALA A 60 6.83 -61.70 -1.29
N SER A 61 6.26 -60.50 -1.51
CA SER A 61 4.82 -60.17 -1.40
C SER A 61 4.15 -59.84 -0.05
N GLU A 62 2.96 -59.23 -0.21
CA GLU A 62 1.89 -58.91 0.75
C GLU A 62 2.12 -57.83 1.84
N GLY A 63 1.50 -56.66 1.63
CA GLY A 63 1.17 -55.74 2.71
C GLY A 63 -0.21 -56.04 3.31
N ARG A 64 -0.44 -55.71 4.60
CA ARG A 64 -1.80 -55.67 5.15
C ARG A 64 -2.02 -54.61 6.22
N ARG A 65 -3.02 -53.76 5.96
CA ARG A 65 -3.66 -52.85 6.92
C ARG A 65 -4.07 -53.57 8.21
N LYS A 66 -3.97 -52.90 9.36
CA LYS A 66 -4.82 -53.18 10.53
C LYS A 66 -5.49 -51.91 11.04
N ARG A 67 -6.71 -51.65 10.55
CA ARG A 67 -7.72 -50.89 11.30
C ARG A 67 -8.10 -51.70 12.55
N ARG A 68 -8.40 -51.01 13.66
CA ARG A 68 -9.32 -51.53 14.70
C ARG A 68 -10.40 -50.49 14.97
N ARG A 69 -11.63 -50.97 15.13
CA ARG A 69 -12.86 -50.24 15.47
C ARG A 69 -13.34 -50.79 16.81
N ILE A 70 -13.93 -49.94 17.65
CA ILE A 70 -14.96 -50.25 18.66
C ILE A 70 -15.65 -48.91 19.01
N GLU A 71 -16.92 -48.96 19.40
CA GLU A 71 -17.82 -47.82 19.58
C GLU A 71 -18.28 -47.62 21.04
N THR A 72 -18.88 -46.45 21.29
CA THR A 72 -19.87 -46.10 22.35
C THR A 72 -19.46 -45.88 23.82
N GLN A 73 -19.68 -44.61 24.23
CA GLN A 73 -20.33 -44.11 25.46
C GLN A 73 -19.72 -44.33 26.86
N GLY A 74 -19.58 -43.23 27.62
CA GLY A 74 -19.37 -43.20 29.08
C GLY A 74 -18.96 -41.82 29.59
N VAL A 75 -19.77 -41.21 30.47
CA VAL A 75 -19.55 -39.88 31.08
C VAL A 75 -18.39 -39.88 32.08
N GLY A 76 -17.62 -38.77 32.15
CA GLY A 76 -16.68 -38.51 33.24
C GLY A 76 -16.13 -37.08 33.21
N GLU A 77 -16.45 -36.28 34.22
CA GLU A 77 -15.78 -34.99 34.48
C GLU A 77 -14.33 -35.20 34.93
N GLY A 78 -13.41 -34.36 34.47
CA GLY A 78 -12.00 -34.48 34.83
C GLY A 78 -11.17 -33.30 34.31
N THR A 79 -10.93 -32.32 35.18
CA THR A 79 -10.08 -31.16 34.90
C THR A 79 -8.59 -31.55 34.79
N SER A 80 -7.94 -31.15 33.69
CA SER A 80 -6.51 -30.79 33.68
C SER A 80 -6.24 -29.88 32.49
N GLY A 81 -5.39 -28.86 32.68
CA GLY A 81 -5.34 -27.71 31.77
C GLY A 81 -4.22 -27.76 30.74
N SER A 82 -4.40 -26.97 29.69
CA SER A 82 -3.30 -26.34 28.95
C SER A 82 -3.69 -24.89 28.68
N SER A 83 -3.27 -23.97 29.57
CA SER A 83 -3.43 -22.53 29.36
C SER A 83 -2.44 -22.07 28.28
N THR A 84 -2.82 -22.24 27.02
CA THR A 84 -2.22 -21.44 25.95
C THR A 84 -2.68 -20.01 26.12
N ASN A 85 -1.84 -19.17 26.74
CA ASN A 85 -2.00 -17.72 26.74
C ASN A 85 -1.79 -17.19 25.31
N GLY A 86 -2.78 -17.38 24.45
CA GLY A 86 -2.85 -16.74 23.15
C GLY A 86 -3.07 -15.25 23.36
N TYR A 87 -2.11 -14.44 22.93
CA TYR A 87 -2.33 -13.00 22.77
C TYR A 87 -3.30 -12.83 21.59
N GLY A 88 -4.59 -12.71 21.91
CA GLY A 88 -5.65 -12.45 20.94
C GLY A 88 -5.46 -11.08 20.31
N ILE A 89 -4.69 -11.02 19.23
CA ILE A 89 -4.60 -9.84 18.36
C ILE A 89 -5.73 -9.97 17.35
N ASP A 90 -6.77 -9.16 17.52
CA ASP A 90 -7.86 -9.07 16.55
C ASP A 90 -7.33 -8.52 15.22
N LEU A 91 -7.34 -9.38 14.20
CA LEU A 91 -7.01 -9.08 12.80
C LEU A 91 -8.27 -9.13 11.92
N GLY A 92 -9.46 -9.05 12.51
CA GLY A 92 -10.74 -9.17 11.81
C GLY A 92 -11.17 -10.61 11.54
N ASN A 93 -12.10 -10.78 10.59
CA ASN A 93 -12.91 -12.00 10.38
C ASN A 93 -12.17 -13.33 10.08
N PHE A 94 -10.84 -13.34 10.01
CA PHE A 94 -10.06 -14.57 9.95
C PHE A 94 -9.44 -14.88 11.32
N ASN A 95 -9.99 -15.92 11.96
CA ASN A 95 -9.54 -16.43 13.25
C ASN A 95 -8.20 -17.18 13.09
N TYR A 96 -7.13 -16.43 12.82
CA TYR A 96 -5.77 -16.95 12.71
C TYR A 96 -5.21 -17.20 14.11
N ASN A 97 -4.93 -18.47 14.43
CA ASN A 97 -4.06 -18.83 15.55
C ASN A 97 -2.62 -18.42 15.20
N LEU A 98 -2.29 -17.14 15.38
CA LEU A 98 -0.95 -16.59 15.21
C LEU A 98 0.04 -17.33 16.13
N THR A 99 1.21 -17.66 15.58
CA THR A 99 2.35 -18.06 16.42
C THR A 99 2.82 -16.87 17.26
N VAL A 100 3.50 -17.15 18.38
CA VAL A 100 4.05 -16.11 19.25
C VAL A 100 5.03 -15.22 18.46
N GLU A 101 5.82 -15.82 17.58
CA GLU A 101 6.78 -15.12 16.73
C GLU A 101 6.15 -14.28 15.60
N GLU A 102 4.92 -14.60 15.17
CA GLU A 102 4.14 -13.75 14.26
C GLU A 102 3.53 -12.58 15.02
N ALA A 103 2.97 -12.82 16.22
CA ALA A 103 2.45 -11.77 17.10
C ALA A 103 3.56 -10.77 17.50
N ASP A 104 4.76 -11.24 17.86
CA ASP A 104 5.92 -10.40 18.13
C ASP A 104 6.33 -9.53 16.93
N PHE A 105 6.28 -10.09 15.71
CA PHE A 105 6.62 -9.33 14.51
C PHE A 105 5.52 -8.33 14.13
N ILE A 106 4.24 -8.67 14.32
CA ILE A 106 3.10 -7.76 14.19
C ILE A 106 3.23 -6.58 15.15
N GLN A 107 3.63 -6.81 16.41
CA GLN A 107 3.89 -5.74 17.38
C GLN A 107 5.02 -4.77 16.94
N LEU A 108 5.93 -5.20 16.05
CA LEU A 108 6.92 -4.30 15.43
C LEU A 108 6.36 -3.48 14.26
N LEU A 109 5.29 -3.94 13.61
CA LEU A 109 4.66 -3.26 12.48
C LEU A 109 3.53 -2.31 12.90
N ASN A 110 2.79 -2.62 13.96
CA ASN A 110 1.67 -1.80 14.43
C ASN A 110 2.06 -0.33 14.70
N PRO A 111 3.18 0.00 15.38
CA PRO A 111 3.59 1.41 15.58
C PRO A 111 3.98 2.14 14.28
N GLU A 112 4.41 1.40 13.26
CA GLU A 112 4.69 1.98 11.94
C GLU A 112 3.39 2.26 11.18
N LEU A 113 2.37 1.38 11.28
CA LEU A 113 1.03 1.64 10.74
C LEU A 113 0.36 2.85 11.41
N GLU A 114 0.40 2.91 12.74
CA GLU A 114 -0.16 4.03 13.51
C GLU A 114 0.47 5.37 13.10
N LYS A 115 1.81 5.39 12.96
CA LYS A 115 2.56 6.55 12.43
C LYS A 115 2.11 6.92 11.00
N PHE A 116 1.89 5.95 10.11
CA PHE A 116 1.44 6.25 8.74
C PHE A 116 0.03 6.83 8.72
N ASN A 117 -0.88 6.24 9.50
CA ASN A 117 -2.26 6.68 9.62
C ASN A 117 -2.35 8.09 10.18
N LEU A 118 -1.65 8.37 11.30
CA LEU A 118 -1.64 9.69 11.92
C LEU A 118 -1.16 10.75 10.93
N PHE A 119 0.02 10.56 10.34
CA PHE A 119 0.56 11.52 9.37
C PHE A 119 -0.31 11.70 8.11
N PHE A 120 -0.88 10.61 7.59
CA PHE A 120 -1.74 10.69 6.41
C PHE A 120 -3.05 11.44 6.71
N MET A 121 -3.70 11.17 7.85
CA MET A 121 -4.93 11.87 8.25
C MET A 121 -4.67 13.34 8.54
N GLU A 122 -3.58 13.67 9.27
CA GLU A 122 -3.17 15.06 9.50
C GLU A 122 -3.00 15.84 8.18
N LYS A 123 -2.38 15.22 7.16
CA LYS A 123 -2.21 15.84 5.85
C LYS A 123 -3.49 15.89 5.02
N GLU A 124 -4.33 14.87 5.07
CA GLU A 124 -5.62 14.89 4.38
C GLU A 124 -6.53 15.99 4.96
N GLU A 125 -6.56 16.17 6.28
CA GLU A 125 -7.26 17.29 6.94
C GLU A 125 -6.72 18.66 6.53
N GLU A 126 -5.40 18.85 6.53
CA GLU A 126 -4.75 20.08 6.03
C GLU A 126 -5.17 20.39 4.58
N TYR A 127 -5.24 19.37 3.72
CA TYR A 127 -5.59 19.52 2.31
C TYR A 127 -7.08 19.83 2.11
N ILE A 128 -7.99 19.28 2.92
CA ILE A 128 -9.43 19.65 2.91
C ILE A 128 -9.61 21.13 3.24
N ILE A 129 -8.84 21.66 4.20
CA ILE A 129 -8.90 23.07 4.60
C ILE A 129 -8.35 23.95 3.48
N ARG A 130 -7.15 23.64 2.99
CA ARG A 130 -6.46 24.42 1.95
C ARG A 130 -7.22 24.45 0.61
N GLN A 131 -7.89 23.35 0.23
CA GLN A 131 -8.79 23.31 -0.93
C GLN A 131 -9.91 24.35 -0.81
N LYS A 132 -10.53 24.49 0.37
CA LYS A 132 -11.56 25.52 0.61
C LYS A 132 -10.98 26.93 0.57
N GLU A 133 -9.86 27.17 1.23
CA GLU A 133 -9.19 28.49 1.23
C GLU A 133 -8.83 28.98 -0.18
N VAL A 134 -8.37 28.05 -1.04
CA VAL A 134 -8.10 28.28 -2.46
C VAL A 134 -9.39 28.63 -3.22
N GLN A 135 -10.45 27.84 -3.07
CA GLN A 135 -11.76 28.10 -3.70
C GLN A 135 -12.33 29.47 -3.30
N GLU A 136 -12.28 29.81 -2.01
CA GLU A 136 -12.69 31.13 -1.54
C GLU A 136 -11.81 32.26 -2.07
N ARG A 137 -10.48 32.05 -2.18
CA ARG A 137 -9.57 33.07 -2.74
C ARG A 137 -9.85 33.32 -4.22
N ILE A 138 -10.17 32.27 -4.99
CA ILE A 138 -10.64 32.42 -6.38
C ILE A 138 -11.91 33.27 -6.43
N ALA A 139 -12.89 33.00 -5.55
CA ALA A 139 -14.13 33.78 -5.48
C ALA A 139 -13.85 35.25 -5.11
N ARG A 140 -13.10 35.50 -4.01
CA ARG A 140 -12.74 36.85 -3.56
C ARG A 140 -12.08 37.70 -4.66
N VAL A 141 -11.17 37.13 -5.45
CA VAL A 141 -10.50 37.87 -6.54
C VAL A 141 -11.47 38.21 -7.68
N LYS A 142 -12.38 37.30 -8.04
CA LYS A 142 -13.44 37.56 -9.04
C LYS A 142 -14.44 38.61 -8.55
N ASP A 143 -14.91 38.48 -7.32
CA ASP A 143 -15.91 39.36 -6.72
C ASP A 143 -15.35 40.75 -6.39
N THR A 144 -14.03 40.87 -6.22
CA THR A 144 -13.36 42.17 -5.98
C THR A 144 -12.91 42.81 -7.28
N TYR A 145 -12.04 42.17 -8.06
CA TYR A 145 -11.34 42.78 -9.20
C TYR A 145 -11.85 42.36 -10.57
N GLY A 146 -12.72 41.35 -10.65
CA GLY A 146 -13.28 40.86 -11.91
C GLY A 146 -14.18 41.90 -12.61
N PRO A 147 -14.61 41.62 -13.86
CA PRO A 147 -15.37 42.59 -14.68
C PRO A 147 -16.68 43.09 -14.05
N SER A 148 -17.31 42.26 -13.21
CA SER A 148 -18.54 42.57 -12.46
C SER A 148 -18.29 42.71 -10.95
N GLY A 149 -17.03 42.87 -10.53
CA GLY A 149 -16.63 42.93 -9.12
C GLY A 149 -16.91 44.29 -8.47
N ALA A 150 -16.69 44.35 -7.15
CA ALA A 150 -16.89 45.56 -6.35
C ALA A 150 -15.89 46.69 -6.68
N CYS A 151 -14.68 46.35 -7.13
CA CYS A 151 -13.59 47.26 -7.49
C CYS A 151 -12.86 46.77 -8.77
N PRO A 152 -13.50 46.78 -9.95
CA PRO A 152 -12.94 46.15 -11.16
C PRO A 152 -11.55 46.70 -11.54
N SER A 153 -10.58 45.80 -11.75
CA SER A 153 -9.20 46.17 -12.10
C SER A 153 -8.51 45.03 -12.84
N LYS A 154 -8.30 45.17 -14.16
CA LYS A 154 -7.63 44.15 -15.00
C LYS A 154 -6.21 43.82 -14.48
N ALA A 155 -5.47 44.83 -14.02
CA ALA A 155 -4.11 44.66 -13.51
C ALA A 155 -4.07 43.85 -12.20
N ASN A 156 -4.91 44.22 -11.21
CA ASN A 156 -4.96 43.49 -9.93
C ASN A 156 -5.53 42.08 -10.12
N TYR A 157 -6.56 41.94 -10.95
CA TYR A 157 -7.14 40.64 -11.30
C TYR A 157 -6.10 39.71 -11.92
N LYS A 158 -5.34 40.16 -12.94
CA LYS A 158 -4.29 39.34 -13.57
C LYS A 158 -3.19 38.98 -12.55
N HIS A 159 -2.72 39.92 -11.74
CA HIS A 159 -1.69 39.67 -10.73
C HIS A 159 -2.12 38.63 -9.68
N ASP A 160 -3.30 38.82 -9.07
CA ASP A 160 -3.79 37.91 -8.03
C ASP A 160 -4.16 36.54 -8.59
N MET A 161 -4.70 36.46 -9.81
CA MET A 161 -4.99 35.18 -10.47
C MET A 161 -3.71 34.42 -10.81
N ILE A 162 -2.62 35.09 -11.26
CA ILE A 162 -1.31 34.45 -11.42
C ILE A 162 -0.83 33.83 -10.09
N ASN A 163 -0.94 34.56 -8.97
CA ASN A 163 -0.54 34.04 -7.66
C ASN A 163 -1.39 32.84 -7.24
N VAL A 164 -2.72 32.92 -7.38
CA VAL A 164 -3.63 31.80 -7.11
C VAL A 164 -3.32 30.58 -7.97
N ARG A 165 -3.01 30.77 -9.26
CA ARG A 165 -2.61 29.69 -10.18
C ARG A 165 -1.31 29.00 -9.75
N LYS A 166 -0.30 29.75 -9.28
CA LYS A 166 0.93 29.19 -8.69
C LYS A 166 0.62 28.34 -7.47
N ASP A 167 -0.22 28.85 -6.57
CA ASP A 167 -0.55 28.19 -5.31
C ASP A 167 -1.31 26.87 -5.53
N ILE A 168 -2.21 26.80 -6.51
CA ILE A 168 -2.94 25.57 -6.90
C ILE A 168 -1.98 24.52 -7.48
N VAL A 169 -1.05 24.92 -8.36
CA VAL A 169 -0.07 23.98 -8.96
C VAL A 169 0.84 23.39 -7.88
N ASN A 170 1.32 24.21 -6.94
CA ASN A 170 2.11 23.75 -5.80
C ASN A 170 1.31 22.79 -4.91
N PHE A 171 0.08 23.16 -4.57
CA PHE A 171 -0.82 22.36 -3.74
C PHE A 171 -1.17 20.99 -4.36
N HIS A 172 -1.42 20.95 -5.67
CA HIS A 172 -1.57 19.69 -6.42
C HIS A 172 -0.30 18.82 -6.31
N GLY A 173 0.90 19.42 -6.44
CA GLY A 173 2.17 18.71 -6.25
C GLY A 173 2.33 18.10 -4.86
N GLU A 174 1.91 18.81 -3.81
CA GLU A 174 1.90 18.31 -2.42
C GLU A 174 0.96 17.12 -2.24
N MET A 175 -0.23 17.14 -2.86
CA MET A 175 -1.16 16.01 -2.82
C MET A 175 -0.61 14.76 -3.53
N VAL A 176 -0.02 14.91 -4.72
CA VAL A 176 0.64 13.81 -5.46
C VAL A 176 1.81 13.22 -4.67
N LEU A 177 2.52 14.05 -3.89
CA LEU A 177 3.57 13.58 -2.99
C LEU A 177 3.00 12.69 -1.87
N LEU A 178 1.80 13.00 -1.34
CA LEU A 178 1.12 12.18 -0.34
C LEU A 178 0.62 10.83 -0.92
N GLU A 179 0.15 10.81 -2.17
CA GLU A 179 -0.15 9.55 -2.88
C GLU A 179 1.10 8.66 -2.96
N ASN A 180 2.24 9.24 -3.39
CA ASN A 180 3.51 8.52 -3.48
C ASN A 180 4.02 8.05 -2.10
N TYR A 181 3.79 8.84 -1.04
CA TYR A 181 4.08 8.42 0.34
C TYR A 181 3.32 7.14 0.72
N SER A 182 2.02 7.05 0.41
CA SER A 182 1.23 5.83 0.67
C SER A 182 1.80 4.64 -0.10
N VAL A 183 2.02 4.79 -1.41
CA VAL A 183 2.55 3.73 -2.30
C VAL A 183 3.91 3.21 -1.83
N LEU A 184 4.83 4.11 -1.41
CA LEU A 184 6.16 3.74 -0.93
C LEU A 184 6.10 3.00 0.41
N ASN A 185 5.27 3.44 1.36
CA ASN A 185 5.13 2.78 2.66
C ASN A 185 4.45 1.41 2.53
N TYR A 186 3.37 1.30 1.75
CA TYR A 186 2.74 0.02 1.40
C TYR A 186 3.75 -0.95 0.74
N THR A 187 4.50 -0.47 -0.25
CA THR A 187 5.55 -1.27 -0.91
C THR A 187 6.63 -1.72 0.09
N GLY A 188 6.97 -0.87 1.06
CA GLY A 188 7.89 -1.18 2.16
C GLY A 188 7.35 -2.30 3.06
N LEU A 189 6.07 -2.24 3.44
CA LEU A 189 5.38 -3.26 4.24
C LEU A 189 5.37 -4.61 3.50
N VAL A 190 4.93 -4.64 2.23
CA VAL A 190 4.98 -5.85 1.39
C VAL A 190 6.39 -6.44 1.33
N LYS A 191 7.43 -5.59 1.19
CA LYS A 191 8.85 -5.99 1.14
C LYS A 191 9.43 -6.46 2.48
N ILE A 192 8.88 -6.07 3.63
CA ILE A 192 9.33 -6.57 4.94
C ILE A 192 8.57 -7.84 5.33
N LEU A 193 7.27 -7.93 5.05
CA LEU A 193 6.46 -9.13 5.23
C LEU A 193 6.98 -10.29 4.36
N LYS A 194 7.22 -10.07 3.06
CA LYS A 194 7.87 -11.06 2.18
C LYS A 194 9.26 -11.50 2.67
N LYS A 195 9.94 -10.69 3.50
CA LYS A 195 11.23 -11.03 4.12
C LYS A 195 11.08 -11.82 5.43
N TYR A 196 9.94 -11.68 6.10
CA TYR A 196 9.54 -12.51 7.25
C TYR A 196 9.20 -13.92 6.74
N ASP A 197 8.19 -14.03 5.86
CA ASP A 197 7.74 -15.29 5.24
C ASP A 197 8.93 -16.14 4.75
N LYS A 198 9.81 -15.55 3.91
CA LYS A 198 10.97 -16.24 3.34
C LYS A 198 11.99 -16.77 4.37
N ARG A 199 11.99 -16.30 5.62
CA ARG A 199 12.90 -16.81 6.68
C ARG A 199 12.25 -17.80 7.65
N ARG A 200 10.92 -17.89 7.67
CA ARG A 200 10.16 -18.60 8.70
C ARG A 200 9.20 -19.66 8.14
N GLY A 201 9.13 -19.85 6.83
CA GLY A 201 8.18 -20.77 6.18
C GLY A 201 6.73 -20.27 6.17
N GLY A 202 6.39 -19.29 7.01
CA GLY A 202 5.03 -18.79 7.24
C GLY A 202 4.43 -17.95 6.12
N CYS A 203 3.12 -17.70 6.26
CA CYS A 203 2.27 -17.02 5.28
C CYS A 203 1.68 -15.67 5.77
N LEU A 204 2.22 -15.12 6.87
CA LEU A 204 1.78 -13.90 7.56
C LEU A 204 1.45 -12.72 6.63
N ARG A 205 2.20 -12.55 5.54
CA ARG A 205 1.95 -11.49 4.54
C ARG A 205 0.50 -11.45 4.04
N LEU A 206 -0.18 -12.59 3.84
CA LEU A 206 -1.54 -12.58 3.28
C LEU A 206 -2.52 -11.95 4.26
N ALA A 207 -2.53 -12.43 5.51
CA ALA A 207 -3.38 -11.93 6.59
C ALA A 207 -3.10 -10.44 6.88
N PHE A 208 -1.81 -10.07 7.04
CA PHE A 208 -1.45 -8.71 7.42
C PHE A 208 -1.73 -7.70 6.29
N ILE A 209 -1.55 -8.07 5.02
CA ILE A 209 -1.87 -7.17 3.91
C ILE A 209 -3.36 -6.91 3.80
N GLN A 210 -4.24 -7.88 4.07
CA GLN A 210 -5.70 -7.64 4.07
C GLN A 210 -6.08 -6.54 5.05
N LYS A 211 -5.60 -6.59 6.30
CA LYS A 211 -5.75 -5.51 7.28
C LYS A 211 -5.22 -4.17 6.74
N VAL A 212 -4.01 -4.15 6.17
CA VAL A 212 -3.37 -2.92 5.66
C VAL A 212 -4.18 -2.23 4.55
N LEU A 213 -4.96 -2.97 3.76
CA LEU A 213 -5.82 -2.37 2.72
C LEU A 213 -7.01 -1.56 3.32
N GLU A 214 -7.36 -1.82 4.58
CA GLU A 214 -8.44 -1.13 5.29
C GLU A 214 -7.94 0.07 6.13
N GLU A 215 -6.63 0.25 6.26
CA GLU A 215 -6.00 1.31 7.06
C GLU A 215 -6.14 2.70 6.37
N PRO A 216 -6.38 3.79 7.12
CA PRO A 216 -6.48 5.16 6.59
C PRO A 216 -5.40 5.55 5.58
N PHE A 217 -4.11 5.26 5.87
CA PHE A 217 -3.01 5.67 4.98
C PHE A 217 -3.05 5.01 3.58
N PHE A 218 -3.81 3.92 3.41
CA PHE A 218 -3.99 3.24 2.13
C PHE A 218 -5.29 3.67 1.41
N ARG A 219 -6.33 4.07 2.15
CA ARG A 219 -7.65 4.43 1.61
C ARG A 219 -7.70 5.88 1.09
N MET A 220 -6.95 6.14 0.02
CA MET A 220 -6.77 7.46 -0.61
C MET A 220 -8.01 8.01 -1.36
N GLU A 221 -9.23 7.52 -1.10
CA GLU A 221 -10.44 7.90 -1.86
C GLU A 221 -10.80 9.39 -1.78
N LEU A 222 -10.46 10.06 -0.68
CA LEU A 222 -10.71 11.48 -0.51
C LEU A 222 -9.59 12.32 -1.14
N LEU A 223 -8.33 11.97 -0.88
CA LEU A 223 -7.17 12.52 -1.59
C LEU A 223 -7.35 12.52 -3.12
N TYR A 224 -7.79 11.42 -3.73
CA TYR A 224 -8.05 11.36 -5.18
C TYR A 224 -9.13 12.34 -5.65
N LYS A 225 -10.16 12.62 -4.84
CA LYS A 225 -11.20 13.62 -5.15
C LYS A 225 -10.61 15.02 -5.11
N LEU A 226 -9.82 15.34 -4.08
CA LEU A 226 -9.13 16.64 -3.95
C LEU A 226 -8.16 16.90 -5.11
N VAL A 227 -7.36 15.89 -5.50
CA VAL A 227 -6.48 15.95 -6.68
C VAL A 227 -7.28 16.24 -7.95
N LYS A 228 -8.39 15.53 -8.19
CA LYS A 228 -9.24 15.72 -9.37
C LYS A 228 -9.89 17.11 -9.40
N GLU A 229 -10.40 17.61 -8.27
CA GLU A 229 -10.95 18.97 -8.18
C GLU A 229 -9.87 20.03 -8.44
N CYS A 230 -8.63 19.80 -8.03
CA CYS A 230 -7.49 20.64 -8.39
C CYS A 230 -7.15 20.56 -9.89
N GLU A 231 -7.10 19.36 -10.50
CA GLU A 231 -6.90 19.22 -11.96
C GLU A 231 -7.97 20.02 -12.74
N GLU A 232 -9.25 19.90 -12.37
CA GLU A 232 -10.38 20.62 -13.00
C GLU A 232 -10.29 22.14 -12.78
N SER A 233 -9.86 22.57 -11.58
CA SER A 233 -9.62 23.99 -11.27
C SER A 233 -8.48 24.59 -12.09
N ILE A 234 -7.39 23.83 -12.29
CA ILE A 234 -6.28 24.19 -13.18
C ILE A 234 -6.79 24.31 -14.63
N GLU A 235 -7.53 23.33 -15.14
CA GLU A 235 -8.02 23.40 -16.52
C GLU A 235 -8.93 24.63 -16.75
N HIS A 236 -9.88 24.91 -15.86
CA HIS A 236 -10.79 26.06 -16.02
C HIS A 236 -10.12 27.43 -15.80
N LEU A 237 -9.17 27.56 -14.86
CA LEU A 237 -8.52 28.86 -14.56
C LEU A 237 -7.45 29.27 -15.58
N PHE A 238 -6.87 28.30 -16.29
CA PHE A 238 -5.82 28.55 -17.27
C PHE A 238 -6.35 28.58 -18.70
N ALA A 239 -7.40 27.83 -19.07
CA ALA A 239 -8.02 27.92 -20.40
C ALA A 239 -8.49 29.37 -20.73
N LYS A 240 -9.03 30.08 -19.73
CA LYS A 240 -9.42 31.49 -19.85
C LYS A 240 -8.25 32.46 -20.00
N GLU A 241 -7.04 32.05 -19.65
CA GLU A 241 -5.82 32.84 -19.86
C GLU A 241 -5.25 32.56 -21.26
N GLU A 242 -5.27 31.31 -21.74
CA GLU A 242 -4.90 30.99 -23.13
C GLU A 242 -5.79 31.76 -24.13
N GLU A 243 -7.11 31.88 -23.89
CA GLU A 243 -8.04 32.67 -24.73
C GLU A 243 -7.79 34.20 -24.69
N GLU A 244 -7.47 34.77 -23.52
CA GLU A 244 -7.18 36.21 -23.40
C GLU A 244 -5.78 36.57 -23.91
N GLU A 245 -4.79 35.67 -23.75
CA GLU A 245 -3.43 35.90 -24.18
C GLU A 245 -3.18 35.52 -25.64
N GLU A 246 -3.89 34.59 -26.28
CA GLU A 246 -3.81 34.45 -27.75
C GLU A 246 -4.28 35.72 -28.48
N LEU A 247 -5.09 36.58 -27.83
CA LEU A 247 -5.43 37.91 -28.32
C LEU A 247 -4.33 38.98 -28.07
N GLU A 248 -3.49 38.83 -27.04
CA GLU A 248 -2.43 39.79 -26.67
C GLU A 248 -1.02 39.37 -27.13
N ALA A 249 -0.78 38.08 -27.43
CA ALA A 249 0.53 37.45 -27.66
C ALA A 249 1.19 37.74 -29.02
N VAL A 250 0.86 38.88 -29.63
CA VAL A 250 1.73 39.47 -30.67
C VAL A 250 3.03 40.01 -30.06
N TYR A 251 3.09 40.22 -28.73
CA TYR A 251 4.28 40.72 -28.02
C TYR A 251 4.48 40.09 -26.61
N ALA A 252 5.70 39.56 -26.35
CA ALA A 252 6.22 38.97 -25.09
C ALA A 252 5.65 37.58 -24.67
N GLY A 253 6.33 36.73 -23.89
CA GLY A 253 7.67 36.76 -23.27
C GLY A 253 7.92 35.51 -22.39
N GLU A 254 9.17 35.16 -22.06
CA GLU A 254 9.58 33.78 -21.66
C GLU A 254 9.16 33.23 -20.27
N ASP A 255 8.43 33.96 -19.41
CA ASP A 255 8.19 33.57 -17.99
C ASP A 255 7.09 32.49 -17.78
N GLN A 256 6.52 31.92 -18.85
CA GLN A 256 5.40 30.96 -18.77
C GLN A 256 5.76 29.47 -18.80
N GLY A 257 7.04 29.13 -18.96
CA GLY A 257 7.49 27.76 -19.26
C GLY A 257 6.98 26.69 -18.28
N MET A 258 7.00 26.99 -16.98
CA MET A 258 6.58 26.03 -15.93
C MET A 258 5.08 25.70 -15.98
N TYR A 259 4.23 26.68 -16.30
CA TYR A 259 2.78 26.51 -16.34
C TYR A 259 2.33 25.69 -17.54
N ARG A 260 2.85 26.03 -18.74
CA ARG A 260 2.64 25.24 -19.95
C ARG A 260 3.17 23.81 -19.79
N SER A 261 4.33 23.63 -19.14
CA SER A 261 4.86 22.29 -18.84
C SER A 261 3.94 21.50 -17.91
N THR A 262 3.35 22.12 -16.88
CA THR A 262 2.45 21.44 -15.94
C THR A 262 1.14 21.03 -16.63
N LEU A 263 0.53 21.92 -17.41
CA LEU A 263 -0.69 21.61 -18.19
C LEU A 263 -0.43 20.53 -19.24
N ALA A 264 0.69 20.59 -19.96
CA ALA A 264 1.08 19.55 -20.90
C ALA A 264 1.28 18.20 -20.20
N ALA A 265 1.95 18.18 -19.04
CA ALA A 265 2.14 16.98 -18.24
C ALA A 265 0.81 16.40 -17.72
N LEU A 266 -0.12 17.24 -17.23
CA LEU A 266 -1.46 16.81 -16.79
C LEU A 266 -2.26 16.19 -17.96
N ARG A 267 -2.28 16.86 -19.13
CA ARG A 267 -2.90 16.34 -20.36
C ARG A 267 -2.31 14.99 -20.75
N SER A 268 -0.97 14.85 -20.81
CA SER A 268 -0.28 13.59 -21.12
C SER A 268 -0.50 12.49 -20.07
N MET A 269 -0.52 12.81 -18.77
CA MET A 269 -0.83 11.84 -17.72
C MET A 269 -2.27 11.33 -17.82
N ARG A 270 -3.21 12.21 -18.15
CA ARG A 270 -4.61 11.84 -18.39
C ARG A 270 -4.76 10.96 -19.64
N GLU A 271 -3.97 11.18 -20.68
CA GLU A 271 -3.92 10.29 -21.85
C GLU A 271 -3.32 8.91 -21.51
N MET A 272 -2.23 8.85 -20.75
CA MET A 272 -1.66 7.58 -20.29
C MET A 272 -2.64 6.79 -19.38
N ARG A 273 -3.40 7.48 -18.53
CA ARG A 273 -4.44 6.87 -17.65
C ARG A 273 -5.66 6.36 -18.43
N LYS A 274 -5.96 6.87 -19.63
CA LYS A 274 -7.07 6.41 -20.50
C LYS A 274 -6.84 5.02 -21.13
N GLY A 275 -5.72 4.36 -20.85
CA GLY A 275 -5.52 2.93 -21.06
C GLY A 275 -4.51 2.58 -22.16
N SER A 276 -3.57 1.70 -21.81
CA SER A 276 -2.70 1.02 -22.78
C SER A 276 -3.17 -0.42 -23.01
N SER A 277 -3.04 -0.92 -24.25
CA SER A 277 -3.74 -2.11 -24.74
C SER A 277 -3.12 -3.47 -24.31
N THR A 278 -2.39 -3.53 -23.19
CA THR A 278 -1.70 -4.75 -22.73
C THR A 278 -2.02 -5.06 -21.26
N TYR A 279 -3.16 -5.70 -21.02
CA TYR A 279 -3.51 -6.25 -19.71
C TYR A 279 -2.94 -7.67 -19.54
N THR A 280 -2.23 -7.92 -18.44
CA THR A 280 -1.70 -9.25 -18.05
C THR A 280 -2.02 -9.51 -16.58
N ALA A 281 -2.17 -10.78 -16.17
CA ALA A 281 -2.62 -11.17 -14.81
C ALA A 281 -1.72 -10.74 -13.61
N LEU A 282 -0.62 -10.03 -13.85
CA LEU A 282 0.24 -9.39 -12.84
C LEU A 282 0.14 -7.85 -12.83
N SER A 283 -0.72 -7.29 -13.68
CA SER A 283 -0.96 -5.84 -13.76
C SER A 283 -1.82 -5.43 -12.58
N LEU A 284 -1.53 -4.25 -12.01
CA LEU A 284 -2.47 -3.61 -11.10
C LEU A 284 -3.78 -3.32 -11.88
N PRO A 285 -4.96 -3.46 -11.26
CA PRO A 285 -6.21 -3.14 -11.92
C PRO A 285 -6.21 -1.65 -12.33
N PRO A 286 -6.75 -1.29 -13.51
CA PRO A 286 -6.81 0.10 -13.93
C PRO A 286 -7.66 0.91 -12.94
N LEU A 287 -7.03 1.90 -12.30
CA LEU A 287 -7.69 2.89 -11.46
C LEU A 287 -8.41 3.90 -12.36
N HIS A 288 -9.57 3.50 -12.89
CA HIS A 288 -10.76 4.31 -13.22
C HIS A 288 -11.65 3.59 -14.23
N ASP A 289 -12.83 3.15 -13.78
CA ASP A 289 -14.10 3.71 -14.26
C ASP A 289 -15.26 3.07 -13.48
N ASN A 290 -15.98 3.88 -12.68
CA ASN A 290 -17.35 3.53 -12.29
C ASN A 290 -18.17 4.80 -11.99
N PRO A 291 -18.86 5.37 -13.00
CA PRO A 291 -19.96 6.28 -12.76
C PRO A 291 -21.18 5.46 -12.32
N SER A 292 -21.45 5.47 -11.01
CA SER A 292 -22.67 4.98 -10.33
C SER A 292 -22.94 3.45 -10.31
N GLY A 293 -23.04 2.92 -9.09
CA GLY A 293 -24.07 1.93 -8.72
C GLY A 293 -23.91 0.48 -9.20
N SER A 294 -23.53 -0.39 -8.26
CA SER A 294 -23.89 -1.82 -8.23
C SER A 294 -23.50 -2.71 -9.42
N THR A 295 -22.34 -3.36 -9.34
CA THR A 295 -22.08 -4.63 -10.05
C THR A 295 -21.57 -5.69 -9.10
N VAL A 296 -22.34 -6.77 -8.96
CA VAL A 296 -22.00 -7.95 -8.14
C VAL A 296 -20.79 -8.67 -8.73
N PHE A 297 -19.80 -8.99 -7.89
CA PHE A 297 -18.66 -9.81 -8.28
C PHE A 297 -19.14 -11.21 -8.71
N THR A 298 -19.06 -11.50 -10.01
CA THR A 298 -19.35 -12.83 -10.56
C THR A 298 -18.03 -13.61 -10.66
N PRO A 299 -17.86 -14.72 -9.91
CA PRO A 299 -16.63 -15.50 -9.96
C PRO A 299 -16.51 -16.25 -11.30
N PRO A 300 -15.28 -16.52 -11.79
CA PRO A 300 -15.07 -17.19 -13.06
C PRO A 300 -15.59 -18.63 -13.03
N ILE A 301 -16.37 -18.99 -14.04
CA ILE A 301 -16.85 -20.36 -14.26
C ILE A 301 -15.65 -21.20 -14.76
N PHE A 302 -15.26 -22.21 -13.99
CA PHE A 302 -14.34 -23.24 -14.47
C PHE A 302 -15.04 -24.15 -15.50
N PRO A 303 -14.42 -24.47 -16.64
CA PRO A 303 -14.92 -25.52 -17.51
C PRO A 303 -14.83 -26.88 -16.80
N GLN A 304 -15.98 -27.54 -16.64
CA GLN A 304 -16.06 -28.97 -16.36
C GLN A 304 -15.95 -29.70 -17.70
N GLY A 305 -14.91 -30.52 -17.88
CA GLY A 305 -14.62 -31.24 -19.13
C GLY A 305 -13.17 -31.66 -19.23
#